data_AF-A0A520GW71-F1
#
_entry.id   AF-A0A520GW71-F1
#
_cell.length_a   1.000
_cell.length_b   1.000
_cell.length_c   1.000
_cell.angle_alpha   90.00
_cell.angle_beta   90.00
_cell.angle_gamma   90.00
#
_symmetry.space_group_name_H-M   'P 1'
#
loop_
_entity.id
_entity.type
_entity.pdbx_description
1 polymer ?
#
loop_
_entity_poly.entity_id
_entity_poly.type
_entity_poly.pdbx_seq_one_letter_code
_entity_poly.pdbx_strand_id
1 'polypeptide(L)'
;VLGAPDDDTAARIAAIRETVEEAGLPVGLSPMPSPTAFETLRAALHDGTAFGEALAEAGAGLDLDALTYFARWRPAHAHARIFDTRFYLARLPADAPEPVVDATENVRLFWATATGVLAEADAGRATIIFPTRRNLERLASFADFDAAVADARAHPVRTVTPWTEMRGGVEHLCIPDDLGYPVTSEPMSDAVRG
;
A
#
# COMPACT_ATOMS: atom_id res chain seq x y z
N VAL A 1 -15.89 -28.15 2.56
CA VAL A 1 -14.67 -27.91 3.35
C VAL A 1 -14.21 -26.52 2.99
N LEU A 2 -14.56 -25.52 3.80
CA LEU A 2 -14.06 -24.16 3.61
C LEU A 2 -12.59 -24.22 4.05
N GLY A 3 -11.68 -24.26 3.07
CA GLY A 3 -10.26 -24.13 3.36
C GLY A 3 -10.04 -22.85 4.15
N ALA A 4 -9.05 -22.87 5.06
CA ALA A 4 -8.61 -21.64 5.71
C ALA A 4 -8.44 -20.57 4.62
N PRO A 5 -9.04 -19.37 4.76
CA PRO A 5 -8.84 -18.31 3.79
C PRO A 5 -7.34 -18.14 3.64
N ASP A 6 -6.85 -18.12 2.40
CA ASP A 6 -5.45 -17.86 2.16
C ASP A 6 -5.07 -16.52 2.83
N ASP A 7 -3.88 -16.43 3.42
CA ASP A 7 -3.47 -15.22 4.15
C ASP A 7 -3.49 -13.95 3.27
N ASP A 8 -3.46 -14.12 1.94
CA ASP A 8 -3.57 -13.04 0.95
C ASP A 8 -4.99 -12.45 0.92
N THR A 9 -6.02 -13.28 0.92
CA THR A 9 -7.44 -12.90 0.95
C THR A 9 -7.75 -12.03 2.17
N ALA A 10 -7.33 -12.45 3.35
CA ALA A 10 -7.53 -11.66 4.57
C ALA A 10 -6.84 -10.29 4.47
N ALA A 11 -5.65 -10.23 3.88
CA ALA A 11 -4.92 -8.98 3.72
C ALA A 11 -5.46 -8.09 2.61
N ARG A 12 -6.06 -8.64 1.54
CA ARG A 12 -6.79 -7.86 0.54
C ARG A 12 -8.04 -7.24 1.12
N ILE A 13 -8.80 -8.01 1.92
CA ILE A 13 -9.98 -7.49 2.64
C ILE A 13 -9.56 -6.35 3.57
N ALA A 14 -8.46 -6.52 4.33
CA ALA A 14 -7.93 -5.47 5.18
C ALA A 14 -7.52 -4.23 4.37
N ALA A 15 -6.76 -4.40 3.28
CA ALA A 15 -6.34 -3.28 2.43
C ALA A 15 -7.53 -2.51 1.84
N ILE A 16 -8.59 -3.20 1.41
CA ILE A 16 -9.82 -2.57 0.93
C ILE A 16 -10.52 -1.81 2.08
N ARG A 17 -10.70 -2.44 3.24
CA ARG A 17 -11.33 -1.78 4.41
C ARG A 17 -10.59 -0.49 4.79
N GLU A 18 -9.27 -0.56 5.01
CA GLU A 18 -8.47 0.61 5.41
C GLU A 18 -8.51 1.71 4.34
N THR A 19 -8.50 1.35 3.05
CA THR A 19 -8.60 2.34 1.95
C THR A 19 -9.94 3.07 1.96
N VAL A 20 -11.02 2.37 2.25
CA VAL A 20 -12.36 2.96 2.37
C VAL A 20 -12.45 3.84 3.62
N GLU A 21 -11.95 3.35 4.75
CA GLU A 21 -12.00 4.02 6.05
C GLU A 21 -11.14 5.29 6.05
N GLU A 22 -9.84 5.15 5.82
CA GLU A 22 -8.85 6.21 5.99
C GLU A 22 -8.81 7.22 4.83
N ALA A 23 -8.95 6.72 3.58
CA ALA A 23 -8.80 7.53 2.38
C ALA A 23 -10.13 7.91 1.71
N GLY A 24 -11.24 7.27 2.09
CA GLY A 24 -12.54 7.52 1.49
C GLY A 24 -12.60 7.14 0.01
N LEU A 25 -11.89 6.09 -0.41
CA LEU A 25 -11.87 5.64 -1.80
C LEU A 25 -12.55 4.26 -1.95
N PRO A 26 -13.51 4.10 -2.88
CA PRO A 26 -14.29 2.86 -3.04
C PRO A 26 -13.53 1.78 -3.84
N VAL A 27 -12.22 1.65 -3.63
CA VAL A 27 -11.38 0.67 -4.32
C VAL A 27 -11.76 -0.75 -3.87
N GLY A 28 -11.98 -1.66 -4.82
CA GLY A 28 -12.31 -3.05 -4.53
C GLY A 28 -13.76 -3.28 -4.05
N LEU A 29 -14.64 -2.29 -4.20
CA LEU A 29 -16.08 -2.45 -3.97
C LEU A 29 -16.82 -2.76 -5.28
N SER A 30 -17.69 -3.77 -5.26
CA SER A 30 -18.48 -4.17 -6.43
C SER A 30 -19.88 -4.70 -6.04
N PRO A 31 -20.98 -4.22 -6.66
CA PRO A 31 -21.00 -3.08 -7.58
C PRO A 31 -20.54 -1.79 -6.89
N MET A 32 -20.15 -0.79 -7.69
CA MET A 32 -19.80 0.53 -7.15
C MET A 32 -21.01 1.10 -6.38
N PRO A 33 -20.88 1.40 -5.08
CA PRO A 33 -21.96 2.02 -4.32
C PRO A 33 -22.23 3.44 -4.83
N SER A 34 -23.48 3.90 -4.67
CA SER A 34 -23.79 5.32 -4.88
C SER A 34 -23.03 6.19 -3.87
N PRO A 35 -22.78 7.49 -4.13
CA PRO A 35 -22.08 8.36 -3.19
C PRO A 35 -22.68 8.33 -1.78
N THR A 36 -24.01 8.39 -1.66
CA THR A 36 -24.71 8.32 -0.37
C THR A 36 -24.54 6.97 0.33
N ALA A 37 -24.60 5.86 -0.42
CA ALA A 37 -24.38 4.53 0.15
C ALA A 37 -22.92 4.37 0.62
N PHE A 38 -21.96 4.93 -0.13
CA PHE A 38 -20.55 4.91 0.23
C PHE A 38 -20.25 5.75 1.48
N GLU A 39 -20.83 6.95 1.60
CA GLU A 39 -20.74 7.78 2.80
C GLU A 39 -21.32 7.06 4.03
N THR A 40 -22.47 6.39 3.86
CA THR A 40 -23.12 5.62 4.94
C THR A 40 -22.25 4.44 5.37
N LEU A 41 -21.72 3.68 4.41
CA LEU A 41 -20.79 2.57 4.67
C LEU A 41 -19.57 3.06 5.46
N ARG A 42 -18.99 4.19 5.03
CA ARG A 42 -17.80 4.75 5.66
C ARG A 42 -18.10 5.22 7.09
N ALA A 43 -19.22 5.90 7.31
CA ALA A 43 -19.64 6.31 8.65
C ALA A 43 -19.86 5.09 9.59
N ALA A 44 -20.52 4.04 9.08
CA ALA A 44 -20.72 2.81 9.85
C ALA A 44 -19.40 2.14 10.27
N LEU A 45 -18.39 2.17 9.41
CA LEU A 45 -17.03 1.68 9.75
C LEU A 45 -16.40 2.50 10.89
N HIS A 46 -16.48 3.83 10.84
CA HIS A 46 -15.94 4.71 11.90
C HIS A 46 -16.67 4.47 13.24
N ASP A 47 -17.95 4.11 13.20
CA ASP A 47 -18.75 3.77 14.38
C ASP A 47 -18.48 2.34 14.92
N GLY A 48 -17.56 1.60 14.29
CA GLY A 48 -17.15 0.26 14.71
C GLY A 48 -18.03 -0.88 14.20
N THR A 49 -18.87 -0.63 13.20
CA THR A 49 -19.67 -1.67 12.54
C THR A 49 -18.75 -2.65 11.81
N ALA A 50 -19.06 -3.95 11.88
CA ALA A 50 -18.28 -4.95 11.17
C ALA A 50 -18.34 -4.70 9.65
N PHE A 51 -17.20 -4.76 8.97
CA PHE A 51 -17.13 -4.39 7.55
C PHE A 51 -18.11 -5.17 6.65
N GLY A 52 -18.30 -6.46 6.93
CA GLY A 52 -19.28 -7.28 6.19
C GLY A 52 -20.74 -6.81 6.37
N GLU A 53 -21.09 -6.29 7.54
CA GLU A 53 -22.43 -5.74 7.82
C GLU A 53 -22.61 -4.40 7.08
N ALA A 54 -21.62 -3.50 7.17
CA ALA A 54 -21.64 -2.22 6.47
C ALA A 54 -21.72 -2.39 4.93
N LEU A 55 -21.02 -3.38 4.38
CA LEU A 55 -21.11 -3.76 2.96
C LEU A 55 -22.52 -4.23 2.57
N ALA A 56 -23.13 -5.08 3.40
CA ALA A 56 -24.47 -5.61 3.15
C ALA A 56 -25.53 -4.50 3.15
N GLU A 57 -25.45 -3.56 4.10
CA GLU A 57 -26.34 -2.40 4.18
C GLU A 57 -26.19 -1.47 2.97
N ALA A 58 -24.96 -1.28 2.49
CA ALA A 58 -24.68 -0.47 1.31
C ALA A 58 -25.00 -1.19 -0.03
N GLY A 59 -25.36 -2.47 0.02
CA GLY A 59 -25.59 -3.30 -1.17
C GLY A 59 -24.32 -3.54 -2.00
N ALA A 60 -23.14 -3.49 -1.37
CA ALA A 60 -21.84 -3.67 -2.00
C ALA A 60 -21.19 -4.98 -1.55
N GLY A 61 -20.33 -5.54 -2.41
CA GLY A 61 -19.46 -6.67 -2.13
C GLY A 61 -17.99 -6.31 -2.35
N LEU A 62 -17.11 -7.30 -2.16
CA LEU A 62 -15.68 -7.15 -2.36
C LEU A 62 -15.24 -7.78 -3.69
N ASP A 63 -14.56 -7.00 -4.50
CA ASP A 63 -13.79 -7.47 -5.66
C ASP A 63 -12.31 -7.52 -5.28
N LEU A 64 -11.86 -8.70 -4.83
CA LEU A 64 -10.48 -8.90 -4.40
C LEU A 64 -9.50 -8.94 -5.57
N ASP A 65 -9.98 -9.21 -6.79
CA ASP A 65 -9.18 -9.26 -8.01
C ASP A 65 -8.84 -7.84 -8.53
N ALA A 66 -9.54 -6.81 -8.03
CA ALA A 66 -9.19 -5.41 -8.26
C ALA A 66 -7.81 -5.02 -7.68
N LEU A 67 -7.27 -5.83 -6.76
CA LEU A 67 -5.94 -5.64 -6.18
C LEU A 67 -4.93 -6.54 -6.91
N THR A 68 -3.80 -5.97 -7.33
CA THR A 68 -2.66 -6.74 -7.81
C THR A 68 -1.57 -6.76 -6.74
N TYR A 69 -1.12 -7.95 -6.32
CA TYR A 69 -0.09 -8.07 -5.30
C TYR A 69 1.25 -7.52 -5.80
N PHE A 70 1.79 -6.52 -5.10
CA PHE A 70 2.96 -5.77 -5.55
C PHE A 70 4.25 -6.14 -4.81
N ALA A 71 4.17 -6.18 -3.47
CA ALA A 71 5.32 -6.47 -2.62
C ALA A 71 4.89 -6.96 -1.24
N ARG A 72 5.78 -7.68 -0.56
CA ARG A 72 5.63 -8.07 0.85
C ARG A 72 6.88 -7.70 1.60
N TRP A 73 6.75 -7.00 2.71
CA TRP A 73 7.87 -6.53 3.52
C TRP A 73 7.74 -7.05 4.93
N ARG A 74 8.79 -7.69 5.43
CA ARG A 74 8.87 -8.12 6.83
C ARG A 74 10.30 -7.96 7.34
N PRO A 75 10.58 -6.87 8.09
CA PRO A 75 11.87 -6.68 8.73
C PRO A 75 12.20 -7.80 9.72
N ALA A 76 13.48 -8.18 9.81
CA ALA A 76 13.93 -9.22 10.74
C ALA A 76 14.36 -8.69 12.12
N HIS A 77 14.49 -7.36 12.30
CA HIS A 77 15.15 -6.79 13.46
C HIS A 77 14.18 -6.52 14.61
N ALA A 78 14.48 -7.07 15.79
CA ALA A 78 13.59 -7.15 16.95
C ALA A 78 13.44 -5.87 17.78
N HIS A 79 14.18 -4.80 17.46
CA HIS A 79 14.24 -3.58 18.29
C HIS A 79 13.06 -2.62 18.09
N ALA A 80 12.15 -2.91 17.14
CA ALA A 80 10.93 -2.16 16.89
C ALA A 80 9.75 -3.11 16.64
N ARG A 81 8.53 -2.57 16.63
CA ARG A 81 7.34 -3.33 16.24
C ARG A 81 7.50 -3.81 14.79
N ILE A 82 7.54 -5.12 14.58
CA ILE A 82 7.66 -5.73 13.26
C ILE A 82 6.25 -5.87 12.66
N PHE A 83 6.08 -5.33 11.47
CA PHE A 83 4.90 -5.54 10.65
C PHE A 83 5.26 -6.45 9.45
N ASP A 84 4.34 -7.35 9.10
CA ASP A 84 4.38 -8.14 7.87
C ASP A 84 3.44 -7.46 6.87
N THR A 85 3.97 -6.46 6.18
CA THR A 85 3.18 -5.53 5.37
C THR A 85 3.08 -6.03 3.94
N ARG A 86 1.86 -6.08 3.42
CA ARG A 86 1.58 -6.40 2.01
C ARG A 86 1.15 -5.14 1.27
N PHE A 87 1.71 -4.92 0.09
CA PHE A 87 1.41 -3.79 -0.78
C PHE A 87 0.67 -4.29 -2.01
N TYR A 88 -0.34 -3.55 -2.43
CA TYR A 88 -1.14 -3.86 -3.60
C TYR A 88 -1.21 -2.65 -4.53
N LEU A 89 -1.28 -2.90 -5.84
CA LEU A 89 -1.69 -1.92 -6.83
C LEU A 89 -3.18 -2.06 -7.07
N ALA A 90 -3.88 -0.94 -7.13
CA ALA A 90 -5.28 -0.89 -7.54
C ALA A 90 -5.52 0.33 -8.42
N ARG A 91 -6.39 0.18 -9.41
CA ARG A 91 -6.79 1.28 -10.30
C ARG A 91 -7.90 2.05 -9.61
N LEU A 92 -7.74 3.36 -9.48
CA LEU A 92 -8.82 4.21 -9.02
C LEU A 92 -9.94 4.23 -10.09
N PRO A 93 -11.21 3.97 -9.72
CA PRO A 93 -12.34 4.12 -10.63
C PRO A 93 -12.40 5.54 -11.21
N ALA A 94 -12.74 5.68 -12.49
CA ALA A 94 -12.71 6.98 -13.18
C ALA A 94 -13.72 7.99 -12.62
N ASP A 95 -14.78 7.49 -11.99
CA ASP A 95 -15.86 8.22 -11.31
C ASP A 95 -15.71 8.22 -9.79
N ALA A 96 -14.54 7.81 -9.26
CA ALA A 96 -14.28 7.84 -7.84
C ALA A 96 -14.32 9.28 -7.30
N PRO A 97 -14.82 9.47 -6.06
CA PRO A 97 -14.76 10.76 -5.39
C PRO A 97 -13.31 11.20 -5.15
N GLU A 98 -13.10 12.50 -4.94
CA GLU A 98 -11.84 13.01 -4.40
C GLU A 98 -11.54 12.35 -3.04
N PRO A 99 -10.27 12.04 -2.73
CA PRO A 99 -9.92 11.42 -1.46
C PRO A 99 -10.26 12.35 -0.30
N VAL A 100 -10.90 11.80 0.72
CA VAL A 100 -11.35 12.55 1.91
C VAL A 100 -10.70 11.93 3.13
N VAL A 101 -9.96 12.73 3.91
CA VAL A 101 -9.38 12.28 5.17
C VAL A 101 -10.48 11.79 6.13
N ASP A 102 -10.20 10.73 6.87
CA ASP A 102 -11.00 10.27 8.02
C ASP A 102 -11.12 11.38 9.11
N ALA A 103 -10.17 12.33 9.12
CA ALA A 103 -10.06 13.43 10.07
C ALA A 103 -9.73 13.02 11.53
N THR A 104 -9.52 11.73 11.80
CA THR A 104 -9.00 11.24 13.08
C THR A 104 -7.47 11.07 13.07
N GLU A 105 -6.90 10.31 12.12
CA GLU A 105 -5.47 9.98 12.08
C GLU A 105 -4.69 10.71 10.97
N ASN A 106 -5.31 10.95 9.81
CA ASN A 106 -4.67 11.55 8.64
C ASN A 106 -4.99 13.05 8.51
N VAL A 107 -3.96 13.91 8.50
CA VAL A 107 -4.12 15.36 8.41
C VAL A 107 -4.21 15.90 6.97
N ARG A 108 -3.73 15.13 5.98
CA ARG A 108 -3.71 15.51 4.56
C ARG A 108 -3.74 14.27 3.66
N LEU A 109 -4.55 14.29 2.60
CA LEU A 109 -4.49 13.38 1.45
C LEU A 109 -4.27 14.19 0.18
N PHE A 110 -3.50 13.65 -0.74
CA PHE A 110 -3.24 14.27 -2.04
C PHE A 110 -2.86 13.22 -3.08
N TRP A 111 -3.10 13.54 -4.34
CA TRP A 111 -2.58 12.78 -5.46
C TRP A 111 -1.24 13.36 -5.91
N ALA A 112 -0.24 12.51 -6.06
CA ALA A 112 1.06 12.85 -6.63
C ALA A 112 1.62 11.67 -7.40
N THR A 113 2.54 11.95 -8.33
CA THR A 113 3.32 10.90 -8.97
C THR A 113 4.32 10.31 -7.99
N ALA A 114 4.71 9.05 -8.19
CA ALA A 114 5.74 8.42 -7.36
C ALA A 114 7.06 9.23 -7.37
N THR A 115 7.47 9.70 -8.55
CA THR A 115 8.63 10.61 -8.70
C THR A 115 8.44 11.92 -7.93
N GLY A 116 7.23 12.48 -7.92
CA GLY A 116 6.92 13.69 -7.17
C GLY A 116 7.08 13.50 -5.66
N VAL A 117 6.52 12.42 -5.11
CA VAL A 117 6.67 12.10 -3.68
C VAL A 117 8.14 11.88 -3.30
N LEU A 118 8.91 11.18 -4.14
CA LEU A 118 10.35 11.00 -3.94
C LEU A 118 11.09 12.34 -3.94
N ALA A 119 10.78 13.25 -4.87
CA ALA A 119 11.40 14.56 -4.94
C ALA A 119 11.08 15.44 -3.71
N GLU A 120 9.85 15.35 -3.19
CA GLU A 120 9.47 16.04 -1.94
C GLU A 120 10.24 15.48 -0.73
N ALA A 121 10.41 14.16 -0.67
CA ALA A 121 11.20 13.51 0.38
C ALA A 121 12.69 13.87 0.29
N ASP A 122 13.28 13.84 -0.91
CA ASP A 122 14.68 14.22 -1.15
C ASP A 122 14.94 15.68 -0.80
N ALA A 123 13.93 16.54 -0.93
CA ALA A 123 14.00 17.93 -0.53
C ALA A 123 13.65 18.18 0.94
N GLY A 124 13.40 17.14 1.74
CA GLY A 124 13.07 17.22 3.16
C GLY A 124 11.69 17.81 3.47
N ARG A 125 10.78 17.83 2.50
CA ARG A 125 9.39 18.33 2.65
C ARG A 125 8.38 17.23 2.97
N ALA A 126 8.78 15.96 2.81
CA ALA A 126 8.03 14.79 3.22
C ALA A 126 8.96 13.77 3.90
N THR A 127 8.40 12.95 4.78
CA THR A 127 9.09 11.86 5.45
C THR A 127 8.52 10.54 4.93
N ILE A 128 9.36 9.66 4.40
CA ILE A 128 8.96 8.36 3.87
C ILE A 128 9.89 7.28 4.37
N ILE A 129 9.31 6.27 5.03
CA ILE A 129 10.08 5.13 5.53
C ILE A 129 10.65 4.30 4.38
N PHE A 130 11.74 3.58 4.65
CA PHE A 130 12.49 2.81 3.65
C PHE A 130 11.64 1.89 2.75
N PRO A 131 10.72 1.04 3.27
CA PRO A 131 9.84 0.23 2.42
C PRO A 131 9.00 1.05 1.43
N THR A 132 8.43 2.17 1.91
CA THR A 132 7.64 3.09 1.09
C THR A 132 8.51 3.71 0.00
N ARG A 133 9.72 4.17 0.35
CA ARG A 133 10.67 4.71 -0.62
C ARG A 133 11.02 3.71 -1.72
N ARG A 134 11.39 2.47 -1.36
CA ARG A 134 11.73 1.43 -2.35
C ARG A 134 10.54 1.12 -3.27
N ASN A 135 9.33 1.02 -2.71
CA ASN A 135 8.12 0.79 -3.49
C ASN A 135 7.82 1.95 -4.44
N LEU A 136 8.01 3.21 -4.01
CA LEU A 136 7.86 4.38 -4.86
C LEU A 136 8.90 4.43 -5.98
N GLU A 137 10.16 4.11 -5.71
CA GLU A 137 11.22 4.06 -6.74
C GLU A 137 10.92 2.99 -7.81
N ARG A 138 10.45 1.80 -7.39
CA ARG A 138 9.98 0.78 -8.33
C ARG A 138 8.79 1.29 -9.13
N LEU A 139 7.76 1.85 -8.47
CA LEU A 139 6.57 2.38 -9.14
C LEU A 139 6.90 3.50 -10.15
N ALA A 140 7.88 4.35 -9.83
CA ALA A 140 8.34 5.44 -10.69
C ALA A 140 9.03 4.98 -11.98
N SER A 141 9.32 3.68 -12.12
CA SER A 141 9.91 3.10 -13.33
C SER A 141 8.88 2.82 -14.43
N PHE A 142 7.58 3.00 -14.15
CA PHE A 142 6.49 2.68 -15.08
C PHE A 142 5.72 3.93 -15.52
N ALA A 143 5.32 3.96 -16.79
CA ALA A 143 4.57 5.08 -17.36
C ALA A 143 3.09 5.09 -16.97
N ASP A 144 2.53 3.92 -16.69
CA ASP A 144 1.11 3.75 -16.40
C ASP A 144 0.85 2.52 -15.49
N PHE A 145 -0.41 2.38 -15.09
CA PHE A 145 -0.87 1.30 -14.23
C PHE A 145 -0.69 -0.09 -14.86
N ASP A 146 -0.94 -0.23 -16.16
CA ASP A 146 -0.91 -1.55 -16.81
C ASP A 146 0.53 -2.07 -16.91
N ALA A 147 1.50 -1.19 -17.17
CA ALA A 147 2.92 -1.49 -17.10
C ALA A 147 3.36 -1.90 -15.69
N ALA A 148 2.90 -1.19 -14.65
CA ALA A 148 3.21 -1.54 -13.26
C ALA A 148 2.61 -2.90 -12.85
N VAL A 149 1.38 -3.19 -13.28
CA VAL A 149 0.73 -4.50 -13.05
C VAL A 149 1.44 -5.63 -13.80
N ALA A 150 1.87 -5.39 -15.03
CA ALA A 150 2.64 -6.37 -15.81
C ALA A 150 3.96 -6.71 -15.11
N ASP A 151 4.68 -5.71 -14.60
CA ASP A 151 5.91 -5.92 -13.82
C ASP A 151 5.66 -6.67 -12.51
N ALA A 152 4.61 -6.30 -11.77
CA ALA A 152 4.22 -6.97 -10.53
C ALA A 152 3.93 -8.47 -10.75
N ARG A 153 3.28 -8.82 -11.86
CA ARG A 153 2.99 -10.21 -12.24
C ARG A 153 4.22 -10.97 -12.74
N ALA A 154 5.19 -10.28 -13.33
CA ALA A 154 6.43 -10.87 -13.80
C ALA A 154 7.38 -11.28 -12.66
N HIS A 155 7.26 -10.64 -11.50
CA HIS A 155 8.09 -10.91 -10.32
C HIS A 155 7.28 -11.64 -9.24
N PRO A 156 7.55 -12.92 -8.94
CA PRO A 156 6.89 -13.61 -7.84
C PRO A 156 7.08 -12.86 -6.52
N VAL A 157 5.98 -12.59 -5.81
CA VAL A 157 6.06 -11.89 -4.54
C VAL A 157 6.71 -12.78 -3.49
N ARG A 158 7.96 -12.45 -3.13
CA ARG A 158 8.66 -12.99 -1.97
C ARG A 158 8.79 -11.91 -0.91
N THR A 159 8.89 -12.34 0.35
CA THR A 159 9.11 -11.42 1.46
C THR A 159 10.44 -10.72 1.31
N VAL A 160 10.39 -9.39 1.20
CA VAL A 160 11.54 -8.50 1.34
C VAL A 160 11.88 -8.41 2.82
N THR A 161 13.05 -8.94 3.17
CA THR A 161 13.63 -8.82 4.51
C THR A 161 14.95 -8.08 4.38
N PRO A 162 15.01 -6.80 4.78
CA PRO A 162 16.24 -6.03 4.69
C PRO A 162 17.34 -6.58 5.60
N TRP A 163 18.59 -6.39 5.19
CA TRP A 163 19.78 -6.69 6.01
C TRP A 163 20.79 -5.55 5.95
N THR A 164 21.74 -5.54 6.89
CA THR A 164 22.85 -4.58 6.88
C THR A 164 24.14 -5.24 6.41
N GLU A 165 24.94 -4.51 5.65
CA GLU A 165 26.27 -4.95 5.26
C GLU A 165 27.24 -3.79 5.05
N MET A 166 28.54 -4.11 5.01
CA MET A 166 29.61 -3.13 4.89
C MET A 166 30.12 -3.02 3.46
N ARG A 167 30.00 -1.83 2.86
CA ARG A 167 30.46 -1.53 1.51
C ARG A 167 31.42 -0.34 1.54
N GLY A 168 32.69 -0.58 1.22
CA GLY A 168 33.70 0.50 1.19
C GLY A 168 33.86 1.26 2.53
N GLY A 169 33.59 0.60 3.65
CA GLY A 169 33.65 1.22 4.99
C GLY A 169 32.38 1.99 5.41
N VAL A 170 31.31 1.94 4.60
CA VAL A 170 30.00 2.52 4.91
C VAL A 170 28.99 1.39 5.17
N GLU A 171 28.18 1.54 6.23
CA GLU A 171 27.07 0.63 6.50
C GLU A 171 25.92 0.91 5.55
N HIS A 172 25.44 -0.13 4.86
CA HIS A 172 24.31 -0.05 3.96
C HIS A 172 23.15 -0.89 4.48
N LEU A 173 21.93 -0.37 4.33
CA LEU A 173 20.71 -1.16 4.40
C LEU A 173 20.41 -1.70 2.99
N CYS A 174 20.22 -3.01 2.87
CA CYS A 174 20.10 -3.71 1.60
C CYS A 174 18.82 -4.55 1.51
N ILE A 175 18.36 -4.82 0.29
CA ILE A 175 17.25 -5.71 -0.06
C ILE A 175 17.65 -6.64 -1.23
N PRO A 176 16.90 -7.74 -1.49
CA PRO A 176 17.20 -8.62 -2.61
C PRO A 176 17.15 -7.86 -3.94
N ASP A 177 18.06 -8.20 -4.86
CA ASP A 177 18.25 -7.52 -6.15
C ASP A 177 17.47 -8.15 -7.31
N ASP A 178 16.72 -9.22 -7.04
CA ASP A 178 15.96 -10.02 -7.99
C ASP A 178 14.43 -9.83 -7.86
N LEU A 179 13.99 -8.74 -7.20
CA LEU A 179 12.58 -8.42 -6.93
C LEU A 179 12.05 -7.19 -7.70
N GLY A 180 12.77 -6.76 -8.74
CA GLY A 180 12.34 -5.67 -9.63
C GLY A 180 12.58 -4.25 -9.07
N TYR A 181 13.28 -4.10 -7.94
CA TYR A 181 13.62 -2.80 -7.38
C TYR A 181 14.82 -2.18 -8.12
N PRO A 182 14.71 -0.93 -8.62
CA PRO A 182 15.82 -0.27 -9.30
C PRO A 182 16.95 0.15 -8.34
N VAL A 183 16.65 0.28 -7.05
CA VAL A 183 17.63 0.62 -6.02
C VAL A 183 17.50 -0.34 -4.85
N THR A 184 18.55 -1.13 -4.63
CA THR A 184 18.54 -2.28 -3.71
C THR A 184 19.36 -2.05 -2.45
N SER A 185 20.01 -0.89 -2.32
CA SER A 185 20.76 -0.52 -1.12
C SER A 185 20.91 0.99 -0.98
N GLU A 186 21.00 1.47 0.25
CA GLU A 186 21.40 2.85 0.56
C GLU A 186 22.21 2.92 1.85
N PRO A 187 23.03 3.97 2.05
CA PRO A 187 23.75 4.18 3.31
C PRO A 187 22.77 4.24 4.51
N MET A 188 23.15 3.61 5.62
CA MET A 188 22.33 3.56 6.84
C MET A 188 21.99 4.96 7.37
N SER A 189 22.89 5.94 7.16
CA SER A 189 22.65 7.34 7.53
C SER A 189 21.45 7.97 6.84
N ASP A 190 21.13 7.49 5.64
CA ASP A 190 20.05 8.03 4.81
C ASP A 190 18.74 7.30 5.11
N ALA A 191 18.81 5.98 5.35
CA ALA A 191 17.68 5.17 5.75
C ALA A 191 17.07 5.58 7.11
N VAL A 192 17.88 6.09 8.04
CA VAL A 192 17.45 6.55 9.38
C VAL A 192 16.83 7.95 9.36
N ARG A 193 17.01 8.73 8.28
CA ARG A 193 16.46 10.09 8.15
C ARG A 193 15.04 10.12 7.58
N GLY A 194 14.60 9.02 6.97
CA GLY A 194 13.25 8.85 6.42
C GLY A 194 12.20 8.45 7.44
#